data_AF-A0A2T1CUY8-F1
#
_entry.id   AF-A0A2T1CUY8-F1
#
_cell.length_a   1.000
_cell.length_b   1.000
_cell.length_c   1.000
_cell.angle_alpha   90.00
_cell.angle_beta   90.00
_cell.angle_gamma   90.00
#
_symmetry.space_group_name_H-M   'P 1'
#
loop_
_entity.id
_entity.type
_entity.pdbx_description
1 polymer ?
#
loop_
_entity_poly.entity_id
_entity_poly.type
_entity_poly.pdbx_seq_one_letter_code
_entity_poly.pdbx_strand_id
1 'polypeptide(L)'
;DLRKADAIEIVIGQGAKPGGGGMLLGQKINPRVAQMRTLPEGVDQRSACRHPDWTGSDDLTIKIQELRELTDWQKPIYVKVGASRTFNDVKLAVHAGADVVVVDGMQGGTAATQAVFIEHVGIPTLAAVRQAVDALEDMNMKGKVQLIISGGVRTGADVAKALAMGADAVSIGQAVLMALGCNSETYVQHGEHYSAIEDYAALGTAPGYCHHCHTGKCPVGVTTQDEKLEQRLEPEVGARRVKNYLQTLNMELTTIARACGKQNVHHLEREDLVALTVEAAAMAQIPLAGTDWIPGMSRGWSSNG
;
A
#
# COMPACT_ATOMS: atom_id res chain seq x y z
N ASP A 1 -23.10 -3.42 1.49
CA ASP A 1 -23.42 -3.72 2.89
C ASP A 1 -22.11 -3.77 3.68
N LEU A 2 -21.90 -2.80 4.58
CA LEU A 2 -20.68 -2.70 5.38
C LEU A 2 -20.53 -3.87 6.36
N ARG A 3 -21.63 -4.50 6.78
CA ARG A 3 -21.62 -5.60 7.75
C ARG A 3 -20.99 -6.88 7.20
N LYS A 4 -20.90 -7.00 5.87
CA LYS A 4 -20.25 -8.13 5.18
C LYS A 4 -18.72 -8.05 5.19
N ALA A 5 -18.14 -6.90 5.52
CA ALA A 5 -16.69 -6.74 5.56
C ALA A 5 -16.10 -7.34 6.84
N ASP A 6 -14.81 -7.70 6.82
CA ASP A 6 -14.05 -8.09 8.01
C ASP A 6 -13.40 -6.89 8.70
N ALA A 7 -13.19 -5.80 7.96
CA ALA A 7 -12.67 -4.52 8.42
C ALA A 7 -13.20 -3.39 7.53
N ILE A 8 -13.18 -2.15 8.03
CA ILE A 8 -13.55 -0.96 7.25
C ILE A 8 -12.36 -0.02 7.19
N GLU A 9 -11.90 0.35 5.99
CA GLU A 9 -10.80 1.30 5.80
C GLU A 9 -11.32 2.67 5.35
N ILE A 10 -11.11 3.67 6.20
CA ILE A 10 -11.30 5.09 5.87
C ILE A 10 -10.03 5.58 5.18
N VAL A 11 -10.13 5.85 3.88
CA VAL A 11 -9.00 6.32 3.07
C VAL A 11 -8.98 7.84 3.08
N ILE A 12 -7.98 8.42 3.74
CA ILE A 12 -7.68 9.86 3.73
C ILE A 12 -6.74 10.20 2.57
N GLY A 13 -5.80 9.31 2.27
CA GLY A 13 -4.86 9.47 1.17
C GLY A 13 -4.20 8.16 0.75
N GLN A 14 -3.46 8.21 -0.34
CA GLN A 14 -2.66 7.09 -0.85
C GLN A 14 -1.27 7.58 -1.29
N GLY A 15 -0.29 6.69 -1.32
CA GLY A 15 1.11 7.02 -1.60
C GLY A 15 1.34 7.81 -2.89
N ALA A 16 0.69 7.39 -4.00
CA ALA A 16 0.84 8.04 -5.31
C ALA A 16 0.28 9.47 -5.39
N LYS A 17 -0.56 9.87 -4.44
CA LYS A 17 -1.25 11.17 -4.41
C LYS A 17 -1.79 11.48 -3.01
N PRO A 18 -0.94 11.73 -2.00
CA PRO A 18 -1.37 11.82 -0.61
C PRO A 18 -2.46 12.87 -0.36
N GLY A 19 -2.44 14.00 -1.08
CA GLY A 19 -3.46 15.06 -1.01
C GLY A 19 -4.43 15.09 -2.20
N GLY A 20 -4.48 14.03 -3.02
CA GLY A 20 -5.31 13.97 -4.22
C GLY A 20 -6.50 13.03 -4.08
N GLY A 21 -7.58 13.31 -4.81
CA GLY A 21 -8.75 12.43 -4.88
C GLY A 21 -8.59 11.24 -5.83
N GLY A 22 -9.44 10.22 -5.64
CA GLY A 22 -9.62 9.11 -6.58
C GLY A 22 -9.97 9.59 -8.00
N MET A 23 -9.50 8.86 -9.01
CA MET A 23 -9.76 9.18 -10.41
C MET A 23 -10.08 7.89 -11.17
N LEU A 24 -11.18 7.92 -11.92
CA LEU A 24 -11.56 6.86 -12.87
C LEU A 24 -12.00 7.52 -14.17
N LEU A 25 -11.29 7.26 -15.26
CA LEU A 25 -11.59 7.86 -16.56
C LEU A 25 -12.86 7.26 -17.16
N GLY A 26 -13.63 8.08 -17.89
CA GLY A 26 -14.92 7.74 -18.47
C GLY A 26 -14.91 6.49 -19.35
N GLN A 27 -13.81 6.28 -20.09
CA GLN A 27 -13.61 5.07 -20.90
C GLN A 27 -13.58 3.76 -20.10
N LYS A 28 -13.41 3.83 -18.76
CA LYS A 28 -13.47 2.69 -17.83
C LYS A 28 -14.82 2.59 -17.11
N ILE A 29 -15.77 3.46 -17.43
CA ILE A 29 -17.11 3.53 -16.82
C ILE A 29 -18.10 2.95 -17.83
N ASN A 30 -18.10 1.63 -17.91
CA ASN A 30 -19.08 0.84 -18.65
C ASN A 30 -20.42 0.75 -17.87
N PRO A 31 -21.50 0.18 -18.44
CA PRO A 31 -22.81 0.11 -17.77
C PRO A 31 -22.76 -0.52 -16.37
N ARG A 32 -21.94 -1.58 -16.19
CA ARG A 32 -21.74 -2.25 -14.90
C ARG A 32 -21.14 -1.30 -13.87
N VAL A 33 -20.07 -0.59 -14.22
CA VAL A 33 -19.39 0.35 -13.31
C VAL A 33 -20.25 1.58 -13.00
N ALA A 34 -20.94 2.11 -14.02
CA ALA A 34 -21.89 3.21 -13.88
C ALA A 34 -22.99 2.88 -12.87
N GLN A 35 -23.59 1.68 -12.98
CA GLN A 35 -24.61 1.19 -12.05
C GLN A 35 -24.06 1.01 -10.62
N MET A 36 -22.86 0.44 -10.47
CA MET A 36 -22.24 0.24 -9.14
C MET A 36 -21.92 1.55 -8.41
N ARG A 37 -21.66 2.63 -9.16
CA ARG A 37 -21.22 3.92 -8.61
C ARG A 37 -22.28 5.01 -8.65
N THR A 38 -23.45 4.73 -9.22
CA THR A 38 -24.52 5.72 -9.45
C THR A 38 -23.99 6.91 -10.27
N LEU A 39 -23.30 6.62 -11.37
CA LEU A 39 -22.70 7.61 -12.27
C LEU A 39 -23.20 7.44 -13.70
N PRO A 40 -23.22 8.51 -14.52
CA PRO A 40 -23.45 8.38 -15.95
C PRO A 40 -22.30 7.63 -16.63
N GLU A 41 -22.64 6.79 -17.62
CA GLU A 41 -21.66 6.07 -18.43
C GLU A 41 -20.74 7.02 -19.20
N GLY A 42 -19.46 6.64 -19.36
CA GLY A 42 -18.51 7.41 -20.16
C GLY A 42 -18.03 8.73 -19.53
N VAL A 43 -18.50 9.12 -18.34
CA VAL A 43 -18.13 10.38 -17.70
C VAL A 43 -17.05 10.15 -16.65
N ASP A 44 -15.94 10.89 -16.76
CA ASP A 44 -14.85 10.87 -15.77
C ASP A 44 -15.36 11.07 -14.34
N GLN A 45 -14.97 10.17 -13.44
CA GLN A 45 -15.15 10.36 -12.00
C GLN A 45 -13.89 10.95 -11.38
N ARG A 46 -14.04 12.13 -10.79
CA ARG A 46 -13.02 12.82 -10.00
C ARG A 46 -13.55 12.99 -8.59
N SER A 47 -13.02 12.20 -7.66
CA SER A 47 -13.37 12.36 -6.25
C SER A 47 -12.74 13.64 -5.70
N ALA A 48 -13.41 14.26 -4.72
CA ALA A 48 -12.83 15.38 -3.98
C ALA A 48 -11.54 14.95 -3.26
N CYS A 49 -10.63 15.92 -3.04
CA CYS A 49 -9.38 15.69 -2.30
C CYS A 49 -9.58 15.55 -0.79
N ARG A 50 -10.79 15.86 -0.30
CA ARG A 50 -11.19 15.70 1.09
C ARG A 50 -12.57 15.05 1.13
N HIS A 51 -12.86 14.37 2.24
CA HIS A 51 -14.22 13.93 2.50
C HIS A 51 -15.11 15.17 2.69
N PRO A 52 -16.29 15.23 2.04
CA PRO A 52 -17.14 16.43 2.07
C PRO A 52 -17.94 16.56 3.37
N ASP A 53 -18.07 15.48 4.13
CA ASP A 53 -18.88 15.36 5.33
C ASP A 53 -18.12 15.62 6.63
N TRP A 54 -16.79 15.83 6.57
CA TRP A 54 -15.97 16.17 7.73
C TRP A 54 -14.72 16.97 7.35
N THR A 55 -14.16 17.71 8.29
CA THR A 55 -13.08 18.67 8.03
C THR A 55 -11.79 18.40 8.80
N GLY A 56 -11.87 17.74 9.96
CA GLY A 56 -10.72 17.49 10.83
C GLY A 56 -10.82 16.18 11.61
N SER A 57 -9.85 15.97 12.51
CA SER A 57 -9.78 14.75 13.34
C SER A 57 -10.99 14.57 14.24
N ASP A 58 -11.54 15.65 14.77
CA ASP A 58 -12.65 15.58 15.72
C ASP A 58 -13.94 15.11 15.02
N ASP A 59 -14.16 15.57 13.79
CA ASP A 59 -15.23 15.08 12.93
C ASP A 59 -14.99 13.61 12.51
N LEU A 60 -13.72 13.24 12.28
CA LEU A 60 -13.35 11.85 11.97
C LEU A 60 -13.66 10.93 13.15
N THR A 61 -13.51 11.37 14.40
CA THR A 61 -13.94 10.63 15.60
C THR A 61 -15.43 10.30 15.53
N ILE A 62 -16.26 11.27 15.18
CA ILE A 62 -17.70 11.09 15.02
C ILE A 62 -17.98 10.09 13.89
N LYS A 63 -17.26 10.20 12.76
CA LYS A 63 -17.41 9.27 11.63
C LYS A 63 -17.04 7.83 12.02
N ILE A 64 -15.94 7.64 12.75
CA ILE A 64 -15.53 6.33 13.24
C ILE A 64 -16.58 5.76 14.18
N GLN A 65 -17.14 6.58 15.06
CA GLN A 65 -18.22 6.20 15.97
C GLN A 65 -19.48 5.74 15.20
N GLU A 66 -19.91 6.48 14.18
CA GLU A 66 -21.02 6.09 13.30
C GLU A 66 -20.78 4.73 12.65
N LEU A 67 -19.57 4.48 12.13
CA LEU A 67 -19.22 3.20 11.50
C LEU A 67 -19.23 2.04 12.51
N ARG A 68 -18.77 2.29 13.74
CA ARG A 68 -18.83 1.30 14.82
C ARG A 68 -20.27 0.94 15.17
N GLU A 69 -21.14 1.93 15.31
CA GLU A 69 -22.57 1.72 15.56
C GLU A 69 -23.25 0.95 14.41
N LEU A 70 -22.97 1.31 13.15
CA LEU A 70 -23.51 0.62 11.97
C LEU A 70 -23.11 -0.85 11.89
N THR A 71 -21.96 -1.21 12.47
CA THR A 71 -21.38 -2.55 12.45
C THR A 71 -21.50 -3.30 13.78
N ASP A 72 -22.32 -2.80 14.70
CA ASP A 72 -22.52 -3.37 16.04
C ASP A 72 -21.19 -3.58 16.80
N TRP A 73 -20.20 -2.71 16.54
CA TRP A 73 -18.85 -2.74 17.12
C TRP A 73 -18.03 -3.99 16.78
N GLN A 74 -18.44 -4.76 15.77
CA GLN A 74 -17.79 -6.03 15.44
C GLN A 74 -16.62 -5.88 14.47
N LYS A 75 -16.51 -4.73 13.79
CA LYS A 75 -15.56 -4.52 12.70
C LYS A 75 -14.49 -3.51 13.10
N PRO A 76 -13.20 -3.85 12.96
CA PRO A 76 -12.13 -2.91 13.20
C PRO A 76 -12.13 -1.81 12.12
N ILE A 77 -11.78 -0.60 12.54
CA ILE A 77 -11.73 0.58 11.70
C ILE A 77 -10.28 0.96 11.42
N TYR A 78 -9.93 0.95 10.13
CA TYR A 78 -8.61 1.26 9.62
C TYR A 78 -8.63 2.69 9.13
N VAL A 79 -7.57 3.45 9.39
CA VAL A 79 -7.38 4.79 8.82
C VAL A 79 -6.13 4.77 7.95
N LYS A 80 -6.32 4.93 6.64
CA LYS A 80 -5.24 4.95 5.67
C LYS A 80 -4.84 6.37 5.30
N VAL A 81 -3.56 6.66 5.47
CA VAL A 81 -2.95 7.96 5.15
C VAL A 81 -1.84 7.79 4.11
N GLY A 82 -1.78 8.70 3.15
CA GLY A 82 -0.61 8.84 2.29
C GLY A 82 0.51 9.52 3.08
N ALA A 83 1.72 8.96 3.06
CA ALA A 83 2.83 9.47 3.85
C ALA A 83 3.18 10.90 3.44
N SER A 84 2.83 11.87 4.29
CA SER A 84 3.08 13.30 4.05
C SER A 84 3.57 13.99 5.33
N ARG A 85 2.72 14.11 6.35
CA ARG A 85 3.13 14.54 7.70
C ARG A 85 2.98 13.37 8.65
N THR A 86 3.60 12.25 8.30
CA THR A 86 3.33 10.93 8.87
C THR A 86 3.26 10.91 10.39
N PHE A 87 4.22 11.55 11.08
CA PHE A 87 4.20 11.63 12.54
C PHE A 87 2.90 12.27 13.09
N ASN A 88 2.45 13.38 12.51
CA ASN A 88 1.23 14.06 12.95
C ASN A 88 -0.03 13.33 12.47
N ASP A 89 -0.04 12.85 11.22
CA ASP A 89 -1.20 12.19 10.61
C ASP A 89 -1.54 10.88 11.36
N VAL A 90 -0.53 10.12 11.79
CA VAL A 90 -0.70 8.92 12.63
C VAL A 90 -1.30 9.30 13.98
N LYS A 91 -0.82 10.36 14.64
CA LYS A 91 -1.37 10.82 15.92
C LYS A 91 -2.84 11.22 15.80
N LEU A 92 -3.19 11.92 14.73
CA LEU A 92 -4.57 12.33 14.46
C LEU A 92 -5.47 11.12 14.19
N ALA A 93 -4.99 10.11 13.45
CA ALA A 93 -5.73 8.87 13.21
C ALA A 93 -5.97 8.08 14.51
N VAL A 94 -4.95 7.97 15.36
CA VAL A 94 -5.05 7.34 16.69
C VAL A 94 -6.01 8.10 17.58
N HIS A 95 -5.90 9.44 17.63
CA HIS A 95 -6.82 10.29 18.40
C HIS A 95 -8.28 10.11 17.96
N ALA A 96 -8.52 9.96 16.66
CA ALA A 96 -9.85 9.72 16.11
C ALA A 96 -10.43 8.32 16.44
N GLY A 97 -9.62 7.41 16.99
CA GLY A 97 -10.07 6.08 17.41
C GLY A 97 -9.88 4.98 16.36
N ALA A 98 -8.86 5.11 15.49
CA ALA A 98 -8.45 4.04 14.59
C ALA A 98 -7.94 2.81 15.37
N ASP A 99 -8.40 1.61 14.98
CA ASP A 99 -7.86 0.35 15.49
C ASP A 99 -6.53 0.00 14.79
N VAL A 100 -6.43 0.41 13.52
CA VAL A 100 -5.28 0.19 12.65
C VAL A 100 -4.98 1.46 11.86
N VAL A 101 -3.71 1.85 11.80
CA VAL A 101 -3.25 2.94 10.94
C VAL A 101 -2.45 2.34 9.78
N VAL A 102 -2.85 2.68 8.55
CA VAL A 102 -2.16 2.27 7.33
C VAL A 102 -1.39 3.46 6.77
N VAL A 103 -0.06 3.38 6.75
CA VAL A 103 0.80 4.43 6.18
C VAL A 103 1.30 3.98 4.81
N ASP A 104 0.90 4.71 3.77
CA ASP A 104 1.24 4.40 2.38
C ASP A 104 2.33 5.35 1.87
N GLY A 105 3.55 4.83 1.73
CA GLY A 105 4.71 5.59 1.25
C GLY A 105 4.57 6.01 -0.22
N MET A 106 5.36 6.99 -0.66
CA MET A 106 5.28 7.57 -2.01
C MET A 106 5.38 6.54 -3.15
N GLN A 107 5.99 5.37 -2.90
CA GLN A 107 6.06 4.24 -3.82
C GLN A 107 4.73 3.49 -4.00
N GLY A 108 3.63 4.00 -3.43
CA GLY A 108 2.28 3.49 -3.66
C GLY A 108 1.87 3.56 -5.13
N GLY A 109 1.18 2.53 -5.62
CA GLY A 109 0.71 2.47 -7.00
C GLY A 109 -0.57 3.29 -7.24
N THR A 110 -0.81 3.65 -8.50
CA THR A 110 -2.11 4.18 -8.94
C THR A 110 -2.36 3.84 -10.41
N ALA A 111 -3.63 3.67 -10.78
CA ALA A 111 -4.00 3.49 -12.18
C ALA A 111 -4.13 4.83 -12.92
N ALA A 112 -4.52 5.90 -12.21
CA ALA A 112 -4.79 7.21 -12.80
C ALA A 112 -4.58 8.34 -11.79
N THR A 113 -3.65 9.25 -12.12
CA THR A 113 -3.48 10.57 -11.51
C THR A 113 -2.49 11.39 -12.36
N GLN A 114 -2.24 12.62 -11.96
CA GLN A 114 -1.30 13.53 -12.57
C GLN A 114 0.14 13.13 -12.23
N ALA A 115 1.04 13.14 -13.22
CA ALA A 115 2.46 12.79 -13.02
C ALA A 115 3.12 13.64 -11.92
N VAL A 116 2.73 14.91 -11.77
CA VAL A 116 3.23 15.79 -10.71
C VAL A 116 3.00 15.22 -9.31
N PHE A 117 1.92 14.46 -9.10
CA PHE A 117 1.72 13.80 -7.81
C PHE A 117 2.62 12.57 -7.65
N ILE A 118 2.69 11.72 -8.67
CA ILE A 118 3.50 10.50 -8.62
C ILE A 118 4.98 10.83 -8.36
N GLU A 119 5.50 11.86 -9.01
CA GLU A 119 6.94 12.16 -9.03
C GLU A 119 7.41 13.13 -7.94
N HIS A 120 6.51 13.95 -7.36
CA HIS A 120 6.93 15.09 -6.54
C HIS A 120 6.25 15.21 -5.18
N VAL A 121 5.36 14.30 -4.79
CA VAL A 121 4.75 14.35 -3.45
C VAL A 121 4.92 13.05 -2.67
N GLY A 122 4.90 13.19 -1.35
CA GLY A 122 4.94 12.08 -0.41
C GLY A 122 6.33 11.82 0.19
N ILE A 123 6.35 10.93 1.19
CA ILE A 123 7.57 10.49 1.88
C ILE A 123 7.90 9.04 1.47
N PRO A 124 9.18 8.69 1.23
CA PRO A 124 9.59 7.30 1.01
C PRO A 124 9.12 6.35 2.10
N THR A 125 8.65 5.16 1.72
CA THR A 125 8.09 4.16 2.65
C THR A 125 8.97 3.91 3.87
N LEU A 126 10.27 3.64 3.71
CA LEU A 126 11.17 3.34 4.83
C LEU A 126 11.29 4.50 5.83
N ALA A 127 11.30 5.75 5.35
CA ALA A 127 11.31 6.92 6.21
C ALA A 127 9.97 7.12 6.92
N ALA A 128 8.87 6.83 6.23
CA ALA A 128 7.53 6.93 6.80
C ALA A 128 7.31 5.91 7.92
N VAL A 129 7.86 4.68 7.82
CA VAL A 129 7.73 3.66 8.88
C VAL A 129 8.21 4.20 10.22
N ARG A 130 9.41 4.79 10.24
CA ARG A 130 9.98 5.30 11.49
C ARG A 130 9.17 6.43 12.09
N GLN A 131 8.76 7.40 11.27
CA GLN A 131 7.91 8.50 11.74
C GLN A 131 6.57 8.00 12.31
N ALA A 132 6.02 6.92 11.76
CA ALA A 132 4.78 6.33 12.26
C ALA A 132 4.99 5.59 13.59
N VAL A 133 6.08 4.84 13.73
CA VAL A 133 6.41 4.16 14.99
C VAL A 133 6.72 5.17 16.10
N ASP A 134 7.51 6.20 15.81
CA ASP A 134 7.81 7.29 16.76
C ASP A 134 6.52 7.96 17.26
N ALA A 135 5.53 8.16 16.37
CA ALA A 135 4.23 8.72 16.74
C ALA A 135 3.43 7.81 17.67
N LEU A 136 3.43 6.50 17.42
CA LEU A 136 2.75 5.52 18.27
C LEU A 136 3.44 5.37 19.64
N GLU A 137 4.76 5.44 19.68
CA GLU A 137 5.55 5.41 20.92
C GLU A 137 5.27 6.66 21.77
N ASP A 138 5.31 7.85 21.16
CA ASP A 138 5.02 9.11 21.86
C ASP A 138 3.60 9.15 22.47
N MET A 139 2.63 8.51 21.81
CA MET A 139 1.27 8.39 22.34
C MET A 139 1.07 7.21 23.31
N ASN A 140 2.09 6.39 23.57
CA ASN A 140 1.97 5.13 24.33
C ASN A 140 0.92 4.16 23.74
N MET A 141 0.83 4.12 22.41
CA MET A 141 -0.13 3.33 21.64
C MET A 141 0.52 2.20 20.82
N LYS A 142 1.84 2.08 20.83
CA LYS A 142 2.55 0.91 20.28
C LYS A 142 2.02 -0.38 20.94
N GLY A 143 1.66 -1.37 20.13
CA GLY A 143 1.04 -2.62 20.59
C GLY A 143 -0.45 -2.52 20.96
N LYS A 144 -1.05 -1.31 20.94
CA LYS A 144 -2.50 -1.10 21.13
C LYS A 144 -3.21 -0.76 19.82
N VAL A 145 -2.58 0.06 18.99
CA VAL A 145 -3.00 0.35 17.62
C VAL A 145 -2.02 -0.30 16.68
N GLN A 146 -2.53 -1.05 15.69
CA GLN A 146 -1.68 -1.75 14.74
C GLN A 146 -1.20 -0.78 13.65
N LEU A 147 0.05 -0.95 13.22
CA LEU A 147 0.66 -0.21 12.13
C LEU A 147 0.84 -1.11 10.90
N ILE A 148 0.19 -0.75 9.80
CA ILE A 148 0.39 -1.38 8.50
C ILE A 148 1.14 -0.43 7.58
N ILE A 149 2.21 -0.93 6.96
CA ILE A 149 2.98 -0.15 5.98
C ILE A 149 2.64 -0.58 4.55
N SER A 150 2.41 0.38 3.68
CA SER A 150 2.20 0.17 2.24
C SER A 150 3.13 1.04 1.40
N GLY A 151 3.20 0.72 0.10
CA GLY A 151 4.05 1.41 -0.88
C GLY A 151 5.39 0.71 -1.09
N GLY A 152 5.62 0.19 -2.30
CA GLY A 152 6.92 -0.35 -2.71
C GLY A 152 7.35 -1.71 -2.13
N VAL A 153 6.52 -2.37 -1.31
CA VAL A 153 6.82 -3.71 -0.76
C VAL A 153 6.66 -4.79 -1.82
N ARG A 154 7.73 -5.57 -2.09
CA ARG A 154 7.76 -6.55 -3.19
C ARG A 154 8.30 -7.93 -2.82
N THR A 155 9.12 -8.02 -1.78
CA THR A 155 9.83 -9.27 -1.42
C THR A 155 9.70 -9.55 0.07
N GLY A 156 10.02 -10.78 0.50
CA GLY A 156 10.07 -11.12 1.92
C GLY A 156 11.13 -10.30 2.68
N ALA A 157 12.18 -9.86 2.01
CA ALA A 157 13.18 -8.95 2.58
C ALA A 157 12.62 -7.55 2.84
N ASP A 158 11.75 -7.03 1.96
CA ASP A 158 11.06 -5.77 2.19
C ASP A 158 10.11 -5.87 3.40
N VAL A 159 9.40 -7.01 3.53
CA VAL A 159 8.55 -7.28 4.69
C VAL A 159 9.38 -7.35 5.97
N ALA A 160 10.49 -8.09 5.96
CA ALA A 160 11.37 -8.23 7.12
C ALA A 160 11.88 -6.87 7.62
N LYS A 161 12.29 -5.99 6.71
CA LYS A 161 12.72 -4.62 7.05
C LYS A 161 11.60 -3.81 7.67
N ALA A 162 10.39 -3.86 7.11
CA ALA A 162 9.25 -3.13 7.65
C ALA A 162 8.89 -3.60 9.08
N LEU A 163 8.85 -4.92 9.30
CA LEU A 163 8.59 -5.51 10.62
C LEU A 163 9.68 -5.14 11.63
N ALA A 164 10.96 -5.30 11.26
CA ALA A 164 12.11 -4.95 12.08
C ALA A 164 12.11 -3.46 12.50
N MET A 165 11.64 -2.57 11.62
CA MET A 165 11.51 -1.14 11.92
C MET A 165 10.30 -0.79 12.78
N GLY A 166 9.43 -1.76 13.12
CA GLY A 166 8.31 -1.62 14.06
C GLY A 166 6.91 -1.62 13.44
N ALA A 167 6.76 -2.02 12.17
CA ALA A 167 5.43 -2.28 11.60
C ALA A 167 4.86 -3.61 12.10
N ASP A 168 3.54 -3.71 12.24
CA ASP A 168 2.86 -4.97 12.57
C ASP A 168 2.57 -5.81 11.32
N ALA A 169 2.30 -5.16 10.19
CA ALA A 169 2.10 -5.83 8.91
C ALA A 169 2.45 -4.92 7.71
N VAL A 170 2.38 -5.50 6.52
CA VAL A 170 2.54 -4.77 5.26
C VAL A 170 1.36 -5.01 4.34
N SER A 171 1.04 -4.01 3.50
CA SER A 171 0.03 -4.12 2.45
C SER A 171 0.70 -4.09 1.07
N ILE A 172 0.43 -5.12 0.25
CA ILE A 172 1.10 -5.37 -1.03
C ILE A 172 0.09 -5.22 -2.18
N GLY A 173 0.31 -4.21 -3.03
CA GLY A 173 -0.51 -3.96 -4.22
C GLY A 173 0.18 -4.34 -5.53
N GLN A 174 1.14 -3.51 -5.97
CA GLN A 174 1.77 -3.64 -7.30
C GLN A 174 2.42 -5.00 -7.55
N ALA A 175 3.12 -5.58 -6.57
CA ALA A 175 3.76 -6.88 -6.74
C ALA A 175 2.74 -8.02 -6.95
N VAL A 176 1.54 -7.91 -6.35
CA VAL A 176 0.43 -8.84 -6.63
C VAL A 176 -0.07 -8.68 -8.07
N LEU A 177 -0.18 -7.44 -8.58
CA LEU A 177 -0.54 -7.21 -9.99
C LEU A 177 0.50 -7.79 -10.95
N MET A 178 1.80 -7.65 -10.63
CA MET A 178 2.88 -8.29 -11.39
C MET A 178 2.76 -9.81 -11.36
N ALA A 179 2.47 -10.41 -10.20
CA ALA A 179 2.22 -11.84 -10.09
C ALA A 179 1.00 -12.29 -10.91
N LEU A 180 -0.06 -11.48 -11.01
CA LEU A 180 -1.22 -11.77 -11.88
C LEU A 180 -0.85 -11.77 -13.37
N GLY A 181 0.22 -11.07 -13.75
CA GLY A 181 0.71 -10.98 -15.12
C GLY A 181 0.77 -9.56 -15.69
N CYS A 182 0.62 -8.52 -14.85
CA CYS A 182 0.83 -7.14 -15.27
C CYS A 182 2.19 -7.03 -15.99
N ASN A 183 2.21 -6.35 -17.14
CA ASN A 183 3.40 -6.17 -17.99
C ASN A 183 4.00 -7.46 -18.60
N SER A 184 3.33 -8.62 -18.51
CA SER A 184 3.75 -9.85 -19.17
C SER A 184 3.61 -9.77 -20.69
N GLU A 185 4.55 -10.35 -21.44
CA GLU A 185 4.47 -10.50 -22.90
C GLU A 185 3.39 -11.49 -23.36
N THR A 186 2.90 -12.34 -22.46
CA THR A 186 1.85 -13.32 -22.73
C THR A 186 0.74 -13.32 -21.67
N TYR A 187 -0.45 -13.76 -22.06
CA TYR A 187 -1.55 -14.15 -21.17
C TYR A 187 -1.97 -15.60 -21.43
N VAL A 188 -2.70 -16.19 -20.48
CA VAL A 188 -3.19 -17.57 -20.59
C VAL A 188 -4.69 -17.55 -20.79
N GLN A 189 -5.18 -18.30 -21.77
CA GLN A 189 -6.61 -18.48 -22.01
C GLN A 189 -6.90 -19.92 -22.45
N HIS A 190 -7.87 -20.57 -21.84
CA HIS A 190 -8.22 -21.97 -22.07
C HIS A 190 -7.02 -22.94 -22.01
N GLY A 191 -6.04 -22.64 -21.13
CA GLY A 191 -4.82 -23.43 -20.96
C GLY A 191 -3.69 -23.14 -21.95
N GLU A 192 -3.92 -22.30 -22.96
CA GLU A 192 -2.93 -21.94 -23.97
C GLU A 192 -2.34 -20.55 -23.72
N HIS A 193 -1.10 -20.33 -24.18
CA HIS A 193 -0.42 -19.05 -24.09
C HIS A 193 -0.63 -18.21 -25.36
N TYR A 194 -1.05 -16.96 -25.17
CA TYR A 194 -1.25 -15.99 -26.24
C TYR A 194 -0.31 -14.81 -26.07
N SER A 195 0.23 -14.33 -27.19
CA SER A 195 1.07 -13.12 -27.22
C SER A 195 0.21 -11.87 -27.00
N ALA A 196 0.71 -10.96 -26.15
CA ALA A 196 0.16 -9.62 -25.95
C ALA A 196 1.01 -8.52 -26.63
N ILE A 197 2.08 -8.90 -27.34
CA ILE A 197 3.08 -7.96 -27.87
C ILE A 197 2.46 -6.94 -28.83
N GLU A 198 1.60 -7.39 -29.74
CA GLU A 198 0.92 -6.50 -30.70
C GLU A 198 -0.04 -5.53 -30.01
N ASP A 199 -0.73 -5.98 -28.95
CA ASP A 199 -1.60 -5.11 -28.15
C ASP A 199 -0.78 -4.03 -27.41
N TYR A 200 0.40 -4.37 -26.88
CA TYR A 200 1.30 -3.38 -26.29
C TYR A 200 1.82 -2.40 -27.34
N ALA A 201 2.21 -2.88 -28.52
CA ALA A 201 2.67 -2.03 -29.62
C ALA A 201 1.58 -1.06 -30.09
N ALA A 202 0.32 -1.51 -30.15
CA ALA A 202 -0.84 -0.67 -30.47
C ALA A 202 -1.08 0.46 -29.43
N LEU A 203 -0.57 0.29 -28.21
CA LEU A 203 -0.56 1.31 -27.15
C LEU A 203 0.71 2.16 -27.14
N GLY A 204 1.64 1.95 -28.08
CA GLY A 204 2.92 2.66 -28.13
C GLY A 204 3.87 2.30 -26.99
N THR A 205 3.79 1.08 -26.46
CA THR A 205 4.62 0.58 -25.36
C THR A 205 5.10 -0.84 -25.61
N ALA A 206 5.91 -1.38 -24.72
CA ALA A 206 6.33 -2.79 -24.70
C ALA A 206 5.98 -3.46 -23.37
N PRO A 207 5.94 -4.81 -23.32
CA PRO A 207 5.94 -5.55 -22.05
C PRO A 207 7.08 -5.06 -21.14
N GLY A 208 6.81 -4.96 -19.83
CA GLY A 208 7.74 -4.41 -18.83
C GLY A 208 7.70 -2.88 -18.67
N TYR A 209 7.16 -2.13 -19.64
CA TYR A 209 7.19 -0.65 -19.65
C TYR A 209 5.81 0.01 -19.70
N CYS A 210 4.73 -0.77 -19.66
CA CYS A 210 3.38 -0.26 -19.77
C CYS A 210 2.90 0.38 -18.47
N HIS A 211 2.51 1.66 -18.56
CA HIS A 211 1.89 2.46 -17.50
C HIS A 211 0.51 3.01 -17.91
N HIS A 212 -0.12 2.39 -18.91
CA HIS A 212 -1.37 2.83 -19.52
C HIS A 212 -2.63 2.35 -18.80
N CYS A 213 -2.57 2.05 -17.50
CA CYS A 213 -3.69 1.52 -16.70
C CYS A 213 -4.95 2.42 -16.76
N HIS A 214 -4.74 3.73 -16.92
CA HIS A 214 -5.80 4.74 -17.06
C HIS A 214 -6.61 4.56 -18.36
N THR A 215 -6.02 3.98 -19.41
CA THR A 215 -6.68 3.78 -20.72
C THR A 215 -7.81 2.76 -20.70
N GLY A 216 -7.79 1.84 -19.73
CA GLY A 216 -8.69 0.69 -19.72
C GLY A 216 -8.37 -0.34 -20.81
N LYS A 217 -7.23 -0.24 -21.50
CA LYS A 217 -6.85 -1.15 -22.60
C LYS A 217 -5.78 -2.16 -22.20
N CYS A 218 -5.80 -2.65 -20.96
CA CYS A 218 -4.74 -3.51 -20.44
C CYS A 218 -4.59 -4.80 -21.29
N PRO A 219 -3.44 -5.02 -21.97
CA PRO A 219 -3.27 -6.17 -22.86
C PRO A 219 -3.39 -7.54 -22.19
N VAL A 220 -3.15 -7.60 -20.88
CA VAL A 220 -3.16 -8.85 -20.09
C VAL A 220 -4.40 -8.96 -19.19
N GLY A 221 -5.40 -8.09 -19.39
CA GLY A 221 -6.68 -8.20 -18.69
C GLY A 221 -6.71 -7.73 -17.24
N VAL A 222 -5.60 -7.22 -16.68
CA VAL A 222 -5.52 -6.86 -15.25
C VAL A 222 -6.24 -5.55 -14.90
N THR A 223 -6.09 -4.49 -15.71
CA THR A 223 -6.63 -3.14 -15.40
C THR A 223 -7.56 -2.59 -16.48
N THR A 224 -8.52 -3.41 -16.92
CA THR A 224 -9.45 -3.12 -18.03
C THR A 224 -10.91 -3.30 -17.60
N GLN A 225 -11.82 -2.62 -18.30
CA GLN A 225 -13.27 -2.83 -18.24
C GLN A 225 -13.86 -3.29 -19.58
N ASP A 226 -12.99 -3.55 -20.57
CA ASP A 226 -13.34 -4.15 -21.85
C ASP A 226 -13.60 -5.64 -21.66
N GLU A 227 -14.78 -6.11 -22.07
CA GLU A 227 -15.25 -7.49 -21.83
C GLU A 227 -14.33 -8.54 -22.46
N LYS A 228 -13.69 -8.24 -23.59
CA LYS A 228 -12.78 -9.20 -24.26
C LYS A 228 -11.43 -9.23 -23.56
N LEU A 229 -10.91 -8.07 -23.14
CA LEU A 229 -9.65 -7.99 -22.41
C LEU A 229 -9.78 -8.56 -20.99
N GLU A 230 -10.91 -8.36 -20.29
CA GLU A 230 -11.16 -8.92 -18.95
C GLU A 230 -11.02 -10.46 -18.95
N GLN A 231 -11.47 -11.13 -20.02
CA GLN A 231 -11.37 -12.58 -20.18
C GLN A 231 -9.93 -13.11 -20.31
N ARG A 232 -8.94 -12.24 -20.54
CA ARG A 232 -7.52 -12.62 -20.61
C ARG A 232 -6.92 -12.91 -19.23
N LEU A 233 -7.59 -12.53 -18.15
CA LEU A 233 -7.20 -12.86 -16.77
C LEU A 233 -8.10 -13.97 -16.21
N GLU A 234 -7.67 -15.22 -16.36
CA GLU A 234 -8.38 -16.36 -15.78
C GLU A 234 -8.19 -16.44 -14.25
N PRO A 235 -9.28 -16.49 -13.45
CA PRO A 235 -9.18 -16.48 -11.99
C PRO A 235 -8.31 -17.60 -11.41
N GLU A 236 -8.41 -18.83 -11.92
CA GLU A 236 -7.64 -19.98 -11.43
C GLU A 236 -6.13 -19.83 -11.70
N VAL A 237 -5.78 -19.32 -12.88
CA VAL A 237 -4.38 -19.03 -13.23
C VAL A 237 -3.84 -17.91 -12.36
N GLY A 238 -4.60 -16.83 -12.21
CA GLY A 238 -4.25 -15.70 -11.35
C GLY A 238 -4.05 -16.12 -9.89
N ALA A 239 -4.99 -16.89 -9.34
CA ALA A 239 -4.93 -17.41 -7.98
C ALA A 239 -3.68 -18.28 -7.75
N ARG A 240 -3.35 -19.18 -8.69
CA ARG A 240 -2.14 -20.00 -8.60
C ARG A 240 -0.86 -19.15 -8.62
N ARG A 241 -0.79 -18.13 -9.48
CA ARG A 241 0.39 -17.24 -9.55
C ARG A 241 0.56 -16.40 -8.28
N VAL A 242 -0.54 -15.82 -7.78
CA VAL A 242 -0.52 -15.04 -6.53
C VAL A 242 -0.17 -15.95 -5.34
N LYS A 243 -0.69 -17.17 -5.28
CA LYS A 243 -0.29 -18.16 -4.28
C LYS A 243 1.21 -18.42 -4.29
N ASN A 244 1.79 -18.69 -5.46
CA ASN A 244 3.23 -18.95 -5.59
C ASN A 244 4.06 -17.73 -5.16
N TYR A 245 3.63 -16.52 -5.53
CA TYR A 245 4.26 -15.28 -5.09
C TYR A 245 4.24 -15.13 -3.56
N LEU A 246 3.06 -15.28 -2.93
CA LEU A 246 2.92 -15.17 -1.48
C LEU A 246 3.69 -16.25 -0.72
N GLN A 247 3.72 -17.48 -1.24
CA GLN A 247 4.54 -18.56 -0.68
C GLN A 247 6.03 -18.23 -0.72
N THR A 248 6.51 -17.70 -1.85
CA THR A 248 7.92 -17.29 -2.00
C THR A 248 8.27 -16.16 -1.05
N LEU A 249 7.41 -15.13 -0.99
CA LEU A 249 7.56 -14.01 -0.07
C LEU A 249 7.63 -14.48 1.39
N ASN A 250 6.78 -15.43 1.78
CA ASN A 250 6.80 -16.00 3.13
C ASN A 250 8.07 -16.83 3.40
N MET A 251 8.54 -17.60 2.43
CA MET A 251 9.81 -18.36 2.56
C MET A 251 11.01 -17.42 2.75
N GLU A 252 11.08 -16.33 1.98
CA GLU A 252 12.12 -15.31 2.11
C GLU A 252 12.09 -14.64 3.50
N LEU A 253 10.90 -14.17 3.92
CA LEU A 253 10.71 -13.53 5.23
C LEU A 253 11.14 -14.46 6.38
N THR A 254 10.66 -15.70 6.36
CA THR A 254 11.00 -16.68 7.40
C THR A 254 12.47 -17.10 7.38
N THR A 255 13.11 -17.11 6.20
CA THR A 255 14.55 -17.36 6.08
C THR A 255 15.35 -16.25 6.74
N ILE A 256 14.98 -14.97 6.52
CA ILE A 256 15.63 -13.82 7.15
C ILE A 256 15.43 -13.85 8.68
N ALA A 257 14.20 -14.04 9.15
CA ALA A 257 13.92 -14.13 10.58
C ALA A 257 14.75 -15.22 11.28
N ARG A 258 14.86 -16.40 10.66
CA ARG A 258 15.70 -17.49 11.18
C ARG A 258 17.19 -17.16 11.17
N ALA A 259 17.68 -16.48 10.12
CA ALA A 259 19.07 -16.04 10.05
C ALA A 259 19.42 -15.04 11.17
N CYS A 260 18.46 -14.21 11.58
CA CYS A 260 18.55 -13.33 12.75
C CYS A 260 18.31 -14.05 14.10
N GLY A 261 18.18 -15.38 14.10
CA GLY A 261 17.92 -16.16 15.32
C GLY A 261 16.51 -16.02 15.90
N LYS A 262 15.56 -15.48 15.14
CA LYS A 262 14.19 -15.24 15.59
C LYS A 262 13.28 -16.42 15.24
N GLN A 263 12.46 -16.85 16.21
CA GLN A 263 11.46 -17.92 16.03
C GLN A 263 10.13 -17.42 15.43
N ASN A 264 9.88 -16.11 15.52
CA ASN A 264 8.70 -15.44 15.00
C ASN A 264 9.16 -14.20 14.23
N VAL A 265 8.54 -13.92 13.08
CA VAL A 265 8.84 -12.75 12.24
C VAL A 265 8.56 -11.43 12.94
N HIS A 266 7.64 -11.41 13.91
CA HIS A 266 7.35 -10.25 14.75
C HIS A 266 8.39 -10.01 15.85
N HIS A 267 9.38 -10.90 16.01
CA HIS A 267 10.52 -10.68 16.90
C HIS A 267 11.73 -10.07 16.15
N LEU A 268 11.58 -9.76 14.86
CA LEU A 268 12.55 -8.93 14.15
C LEU A 268 12.56 -7.54 14.78
N GLU A 269 13.75 -7.03 15.05
CA GLU A 269 13.98 -5.79 15.75
C GLU A 269 14.92 -4.88 14.95
N ARG A 270 15.02 -3.62 15.37
CA ARG A 270 15.83 -2.61 14.69
C ARG A 270 17.30 -3.00 14.65
N GLU A 271 17.76 -3.71 15.68
CA GLU A 271 19.11 -4.20 15.88
C GLU A 271 19.49 -5.31 14.88
N ASP A 272 18.50 -5.93 14.21
CA ASP A 272 18.74 -6.89 13.13
C ASP A 272 19.08 -6.20 11.79
N LEU A 273 19.02 -4.86 11.73
CA LEU A 273 19.26 -4.07 10.53
C LEU A 273 20.52 -3.22 10.63
N VAL A 274 21.18 -3.05 9.48
CA VAL A 274 22.21 -2.02 9.26
C VAL A 274 21.96 -1.32 7.93
N ALA A 275 22.28 -0.03 7.86
CA ALA A 275 22.19 0.74 6.63
C ALA A 275 23.52 0.71 5.88
N LEU A 276 23.47 0.50 4.56
CA LEU A 276 24.69 0.50 3.72
C LEU A 276 25.09 1.90 3.24
N THR A 277 24.21 2.88 3.36
CA THR A 277 24.47 4.27 2.96
C THR A 277 24.03 5.24 4.04
N VAL A 278 24.60 6.44 4.02
CA VAL A 278 24.29 7.51 4.97
C VAL A 278 22.83 7.96 4.84
N GLU A 279 22.31 8.00 3.61
CA GLU A 279 20.92 8.38 3.34
C GLU A 279 19.95 7.34 3.88
N ALA A 280 20.23 6.04 3.67
CA ALA A 280 19.42 4.97 4.24
C ALA A 280 19.47 5.00 5.78
N ALA A 281 20.64 5.26 6.37
CA ALA A 281 20.81 5.40 7.81
C ALA A 281 19.98 6.56 8.36
N ALA A 282 20.03 7.73 7.71
CA ALA A 282 19.27 8.91 8.10
C ALA A 282 17.75 8.71 7.95
N MET A 283 17.31 8.18 6.81
CA MET A 283 15.88 8.00 6.51
C MET A 283 15.23 6.94 7.37
N ALA A 284 15.83 5.75 7.45
CA ALA A 284 15.30 4.62 8.20
C ALA A 284 15.67 4.69 9.69
N GLN A 285 16.45 5.70 10.10
CA GLN A 285 17.03 5.80 11.43
C GLN A 285 17.67 4.46 11.84
N ILE A 286 18.52 3.88 11.00
CA ILE A 286 19.25 2.63 11.28
C ILE A 286 20.75 2.93 11.31
N PRO A 287 21.56 2.31 12.18
CA PRO A 287 23.00 2.55 12.19
C PRO A 287 23.67 2.27 10.85
N LEU A 288 24.64 3.11 10.47
CA LEU A 288 25.48 2.86 9.30
C LEU A 288 26.36 1.62 9.54
N ALA A 289 26.41 0.71 8.58
CA ALA A 289 27.10 -0.57 8.69
C ALA A 289 28.55 -0.43 9.17
N GLY A 290 28.91 -1.22 10.19
CA GLY A 290 30.21 -1.16 10.86
C GLY A 290 30.35 -0.04 11.90
N THR A 291 29.26 0.68 12.23
CA THR A 291 29.24 1.77 13.20
C THR A 291 27.94 1.79 14.01
N ASP A 292 27.92 2.53 15.13
CA ASP A 292 26.68 2.88 15.86
C ASP A 292 26.10 4.23 15.43
N TRP A 293 26.60 4.81 14.34
CA TRP A 293 26.29 6.18 13.96
C TRP A 293 25.01 6.24 13.13
N ILE A 294 24.09 7.10 13.55
CA ILE A 294 22.89 7.47 12.81
C ILE A 294 22.98 8.98 12.52
N PRO A 295 23.02 9.41 11.24
CA PRO A 295 23.11 10.81 10.90
C PRO A 295 21.96 11.63 11.51
N GLY A 296 22.29 12.78 12.12
CA GLY A 296 21.31 13.67 12.74
C GLY A 296 20.84 13.25 14.13
N MET A 297 21.23 12.07 14.63
CA MET A 297 21.01 11.66 16.03
C MET A 297 22.31 11.80 16.82
N SER A 298 22.29 12.57 17.91
CA SER A 298 23.39 12.55 18.89
C SER A 298 23.39 11.21 19.62
N ARG A 299 24.57 10.62 19.91
CA ARG A 299 24.70 9.44 20.77
C ARG A 299 23.97 9.70 22.09
N GLY A 300 22.78 9.14 22.20
CA GLY A 300 21.81 9.46 23.24
C GLY A 300 20.85 8.32 23.47
N TRP A 301 21.38 7.09 23.53
CA TRP A 301 20.73 6.03 24.31
C TRP A 301 21.81 5.17 24.98
N SER A 302 22.31 5.69 26.10
CA SER A 302 22.97 4.90 27.13
C SER A 302 22.13 5.04 28.40
N SER A 303 21.29 4.02 28.67
CA SER A 303 20.66 3.68 29.97
C SER A 303 19.51 2.71 29.64
N ASN A 304 19.51 1.42 29.98
CA ASN A 304 19.94 0.72 31.19
C ASN A 304 20.34 -0.73 30.79
N GLY A 305 21.19 -1.48 31.52
CA GLY A 305 21.27 -1.55 32.98
C GLY A 305 20.24 -2.54 33.50
#